data_AF-A0A497IZI5-F1
#
_entry.id   AF-A0A497IZI5-F1
#
_cell.length_a   1.000
_cell.length_b   1.000
_cell.length_c   1.000
_cell.angle_alpha   90.00
_cell.angle_beta   90.00
_cell.angle_gamma   90.00
#
_symmetry.space_group_name_H-M   'P 1'
#
loop_
_entity.id
_entity.type
_entity.pdbx_description
1 polymer ?
#
loop_
_entity_poly.entity_id
_entity_poly.type
_entity_poly.pdbx_seq_one_letter_code
_entity_poly.pdbx_strand_id
1 'polypeptide(L)' 'MERPDKTMYFLNIALAVAARSTCLRRKIGAVIVKGNTIVGTGYNGTAKGVVNCIEVGCIKDELN' A
#
# COMPACT_ATOMS: atom_id res chain seq x y z
N MET A 1 -24.46 5.87 -9.95
CA MET A 1 -23.44 5.66 -8.89
C MET A 1 -23.70 6.67 -7.80
N GLU A 2 -23.80 6.21 -6.56
CA GLU A 2 -23.98 7.07 -5.39
C GLU A 2 -22.61 7.63 -4.94
N ARG A 3 -22.61 8.83 -4.36
CA ARG A 3 -21.38 9.46 -3.86
C ARG A 3 -20.89 8.69 -2.62
N PRO A 4 -19.67 8.12 -2.62
CA PRO A 4 -19.17 7.41 -1.45
C PRO A 4 -19.01 8.36 -0.25
N ASP A 5 -19.23 7.83 0.95
CA ASP A 5 -18.88 8.52 2.18
C ASP A 5 -17.36 8.70 2.29
N LYS A 6 -16.93 9.59 3.17
CA LYS A 6 -15.50 9.94 3.31
C LYS A 6 -14.64 8.76 3.73
N THR A 7 -15.13 7.90 4.63
CA THR A 7 -14.37 6.73 5.09
C THR A 7 -14.14 5.80 3.91
N MET A 8 -15.19 5.49 3.14
CA MET A 8 -15.05 4.61 1.98
C MET A 8 -14.19 5.22 0.88
N TYR A 9 -14.30 6.53 0.66
CA TYR A 9 -13.41 7.25 -0.24
C TYR A 9 -11.92 7.10 0.15
N PHE A 10 -11.59 7.32 1.43
CA PHE A 10 -10.20 7.18 1.91
C PHE A 10 -9.72 5.72 1.89
N LEU A 11 -10.57 4.75 2.23
CA LEU A 11 -10.23 3.33 2.16
C LEU A 11 -9.98 2.86 0.73
N ASN A 12 -10.80 3.32 -0.23
CA ASN A 12 -10.57 3.01 -1.65
C ASN A 12 -9.25 3.58 -2.15
N ILE A 13 -8.86 4.77 -1.68
CA ILE A 13 -7.53 5.32 -1.98
C ILE A 13 -6.44 4.48 -1.32
N ALA A 14 -6.61 4.04 -0.07
CA ALA A 14 -5.65 3.14 0.59
C ALA A 14 -5.48 1.82 -0.19
N LEU A 15 -6.56 1.26 -0.75
CA LEU A 15 -6.50 0.08 -1.62
C LEU A 15 -5.74 0.35 -2.93
N ALA A 16 -5.99 1.50 -3.57
CA ALA A 16 -5.24 1.90 -4.77
C ALA A 16 -3.74 2.09 -4.47
N VAL A 17 -3.40 2.66 -3.31
CA VAL A 17 -2.02 2.79 -2.83
C VAL A 17 -1.41 1.41 -2.55
N ALA A 18 -2.16 0.49 -1.93
CA ALA A 18 -1.73 -0.88 -1.65
C ALA A 18 -1.35 -1.65 -2.93
N ALA A 19 -2.03 -1.38 -4.04
CA ALA A 19 -1.74 -2.01 -5.34
C ALA A 19 -0.32 -1.71 -5.85
N ARG A 20 0.33 -0.64 -5.36
CA ARG A 20 1.73 -0.32 -5.66
C ARG A 20 2.76 -1.08 -4.81
N SER A 21 2.32 -1.86 -3.83
CA SER A 21 3.22 -2.65 -2.97
C SER A 21 4.05 -3.63 -3.79
N THR A 22 5.34 -3.70 -3.47
CA THR A 22 6.30 -4.63 -4.06
C THR A 22 6.43 -5.95 -3.29
N CYS A 23 5.66 -6.15 -2.23
CA CYS A 23 5.63 -7.43 -1.53
C CYS A 23 4.80 -8.46 -2.32
N LEU A 24 5.31 -9.68 -2.48
CA LEU A 24 4.60 -10.75 -3.19
C LEU A 24 3.45 -11.38 -2.37
N ARG A 25 3.48 -11.27 -1.04
CA ARG A 25 2.57 -12.00 -0.14
C ARG A 25 1.41 -11.17 0.39
N ARG A 26 1.64 -9.88 0.67
CA ARG A 26 0.64 -8.99 1.27
C ARG A 26 0.74 -7.61 0.65
N LYS A 27 -0.38 -7.08 0.19
CA LYS A 27 -0.50 -5.73 -0.36
C LYS A 27 -1.19 -4.84 0.68
N ILE A 28 -0.42 -3.98 1.34
CA ILE A 28 -0.89 -3.09 2.40
C ILE A 28 -0.73 -1.65 1.91
N GLY A 29 -1.77 -0.84 2.09
CA GLY A 29 -1.77 0.57 1.80
C GLY A 29 -2.35 1.35 2.96
N ALA A 30 -1.86 2.57 3.16
CA ALA A 30 -2.24 3.46 4.23
C ALA A 30 -2.40 4.88 3.70
N VAL A 31 -3.33 5.61 4.31
CA VAL A 31 -3.56 7.04 4.07
C VAL A 31 -3.64 7.76 5.41
N ILE A 32 -2.99 8.92 5.53
CA ILE A 32 -3.06 9.78 6.71
C ILE A 32 -3.92 10.98 6.33
N VAL A 33 -4.98 11.23 7.10
CA VAL A 33 -5.96 12.28 6.82
C VAL A 33 -5.97 13.30 7.96
N LYS A 34 -5.91 14.59 7.62
CA LYS A 34 -6.06 15.71 8.56
C LYS A 34 -7.07 16.70 7.98
N GLY A 35 -8.15 16.98 8.72
CA GLY A 35 -9.18 17.91 8.26
C GLY A 35 -9.81 17.53 6.91
N ASN A 36 -10.09 16.24 6.69
CA ASN A 36 -10.56 15.67 5.41
C ASN A 36 -9.61 15.84 4.21
N THR A 37 -8.36 16.20 4.44
CA THR A 37 -7.33 16.28 3.41
C THR A 37 -6.31 15.18 3.64
N ILE A 38 -5.93 14.47 2.58
CA ILE A 38 -4.86 13.46 2.66
C ILE A 38 -3.53 14.22 2.78
N VAL A 39 -2.78 13.95 3.85
CA VAL A 39 -1.46 14.55 4.11
C VAL A 39 -0.31 13.58 3.88
N GLY A 40 -0.61 12.30 3.67
CA GLY A 40 0.38 11.29 3.37
C GLY A 40 -0.26 9.99 2.92
N THR A 41 0.47 9.24 2.10
CA THR A 41 0.11 7.89 1.68
C THR A 41 1.35 6.99 1.77
N GLY A 42 1.14 5.69 1.87
CA GLY A 42 2.22 4.73 1.89
C GLY A 42 1.75 3.31 1.65
N TYR A 43 2.66 2.47 1.18
CA TYR A 43 2.44 1.04 1.02
C TYR A 43 3.63 0.27 1.58
N ASN A 44 3.46 -1.01 1.88
CA ASN A 44 4.56 -1.86 2.32
C ASN A 44 5.50 -2.20 1.13
N GLY A 45 6.80 -1.98 1.32
CA GLY A 45 7.84 -2.25 0.34
C GLY A 45 9.22 -2.03 0.94
N THR A 46 10.26 -2.25 0.14
CA THR A 46 11.64 -1.95 0.52
C THR A 46 11.92 -0.45 0.49
N ALA A 47 12.99 -0.02 1.15
CA ALA A 47 13.44 1.36 1.09
C ALA A 47 13.78 1.77 -0.36
N LYS A 48 13.70 3.07 -0.64
CA LYS A 48 14.01 3.60 -1.98
C LYS A 48 15.44 3.23 -2.39
N GLY A 49 15.59 2.69 -3.59
CA GLY A 49 16.89 2.28 -4.14
C GLY A 49 17.34 0.88 -3.70
N VAL A 50 16.54 0.16 -2.93
CA VAL A 50 16.81 -1.22 -2.52
C VAL A 50 15.98 -2.17 -3.37
N VAL A 51 16.62 -3.25 -3.84
CA VAL A 51 15.95 -4.34 -4.58
C VAL A 51 14.72 -4.83 -3.83
N ASN A 52 13.64 -5.08 -4.56
CA ASN A 52 12.36 -5.44 -3.96
C ASN A 52 11.94 -6.87 -4.28
N CYS A 53 10.92 -7.39 -3.58
CA CYS A 53 10.53 -8.80 -3.72
C CYS A 53 10.00 -9.18 -5.11
N ILE A 54 9.55 -8.23 -5.94
CA ILE A 54 9.21 -8.51 -7.35
C ILE A 54 10.46 -8.86 -8.15
N GLU A 55 11.60 -8.26 -7.81
CA GLU A 55 12.87 -8.45 -8.52
C GLU A 55 13.59 -9.74 -8.08
N VAL A 56 13.62 -10.03 -6.78
CA VAL A 56 14.45 -11.10 -6.21
C VAL A 56 13.67 -12.25 -5.58
N GLY A 57 12.33 -12.21 -5.59
CA GLY A 57 11.50 -13.18 -4.87
C GLY A 57 11.36 -12.87 -3.37
N CYS A 58 10.81 -13.82 -2.60
CA CYS A 58 10.57 -13.64 -1.17
C CYS A 58 11.48 -14.56 -0.34
N ILE A 59 12.34 -13.95 0.50
CA ILE A 59 13.24 -14.68 1.41
C ILE A 59 12.51 -15.66 2.34
N LYS A 60 11.23 -15.39 2.65
CA LYS A 60 10.43 -16.30 3.49
C LYS A 60 10.15 -17.64 2.83
N ASP A 61 10.27 -17.73 1.51
CA ASP A 61 10.04 -18.97 0.78
C ASP A 61 11.30 -19.87 0.83
N GLU A 62 12.47 -19.32 1.16
CA GLU A 62 13.74 -20.05 1.33
C GLU A 62 13.98 -20.52 2.78
N LEU A 63 13.26 -19.94 3.74
CA LEU A 63 13.42 -20.19 5.17
C LEU A 63 12.43 -21.24 5.73
N ASN A 64 11.65 -21.90 4.87
CA ASN A 64 10.68 -22.95 5.27
C ASN A 64 11.11 -24.31 4.77
#